data_AF-A0A8J7J795-F1
#
_entry.id   AF-A0A8J7J795-F1
#
_cell.length_a   1.000
_cell.length_b   1.000
_cell.length_c   1.000
_cell.angle_alpha   90.00
_cell.angle_beta   90.00
_cell.angle_gamma   90.00
#
_symmetry.space_group_name_H-M   'P 1'
#
loop_
_entity.id
_entity.type
_entity.pdbx_description
1 polymer ?
#
loop_
_entity_poly.entity_id
_entity_poly.type
_entity_poly.pdbx_seq_one_letter_code
_entity_poly.pdbx_strand_id
1 'polypeptide(L)'
;MDQYRFDDFILDRRKRQLLCGPDVVRVGARAFDLLEMLVMHRDRIVSRDEIMQAVWPGTIVGDNNLNVQVANLRRLLGADAIVTVPGRGLHFALDVLPDATALALPGRPSVVVLPFDMLGGDPDLDWLADGFVEDITTELSRFRDLFVVARNSAFAYRHTPRDLRAIALELGVRYVVKGSVRARADRVRVTAQLIDATNGGHVWAESFDRDMADHFETQARVARAIVTCLSPQIDRAEAERIRVIAPDDLTAHGLAQQGWSVISSGEMAYDRGLRDQAEDLARRALARDDASALAWRVLAWVAWWHVYHGTTDSVPDTLATGIDAATRAIAIEPTDHQARRLRAQLHLMNQDVAAGLPELRQAHEMNPNCAVTLCWLGIYEAINGNADIGVPLAEAGIRRSPRDPARGSMLCALGFAQFAARNYAATAECAEAALAESANGTTPLILGTIAYVGLGQIEKAAETFRRVQRIAPKLVEARLSGRWLSANPDYLTRAHTFFRIAAGLAPPQAADALR
;
A
#
# COMPACT_ATOMS: atom_id res chain seq x y z
N MET A 1 -34.15 -13.11 4.36
CA MET A 1 -33.37 -12.37 3.35
C MET A 1 -34.36 -11.52 2.57
N ASP A 2 -34.16 -10.20 2.61
CA ASP A 2 -35.19 -9.24 2.19
C ASP A 2 -34.73 -8.34 1.03
N GLN A 3 -33.46 -8.46 0.62
CA GLN A 3 -32.91 -7.82 -0.57
C GLN A 3 -32.21 -8.87 -1.44
N TYR A 4 -32.41 -8.76 -2.74
CA TYR A 4 -31.83 -9.65 -3.75
C TYR A 4 -31.24 -8.79 -4.87
N ARG A 5 -29.99 -9.05 -5.23
CA ARG A 5 -29.31 -8.33 -6.32
C ARG A 5 -29.19 -9.22 -7.55
N PHE A 6 -29.49 -8.68 -8.72
CA PHE A 6 -29.29 -9.33 -10.00
C PHE A 6 -28.98 -8.26 -11.04
N ASP A 7 -27.89 -8.44 -11.77
CA ASP A 7 -27.37 -7.43 -12.71
C ASP A 7 -27.20 -6.05 -12.01
N ASP A 8 -27.71 -4.98 -12.61
CA ASP A 8 -27.74 -3.63 -12.01
C ASP A 8 -28.92 -3.38 -11.04
N PHE A 9 -29.75 -4.39 -10.80
CA PHE A 9 -30.98 -4.26 -10.02
C PHE A 9 -30.88 -4.81 -8.60
N ILE A 10 -31.57 -4.15 -7.67
CA ILE A 10 -31.80 -4.63 -6.30
C ILE A 10 -33.30 -4.70 -6.03
N LEU A 11 -33.80 -5.90 -5.74
CA LEU A 11 -35.17 -6.13 -5.30
C LEU A 11 -35.25 -6.08 -3.77
N ASP A 12 -35.83 -5.00 -3.22
CA ASP A 12 -36.13 -4.85 -1.79
C ASP A 12 -37.58 -5.27 -1.51
N ARG A 13 -37.73 -6.42 -0.84
CA ARG A 13 -39.02 -7.03 -0.50
C ARG A 13 -39.72 -6.33 0.64
N ARG A 14 -38.97 -5.77 1.60
CA ARG A 14 -39.55 -5.04 2.75
C ARG A 14 -40.16 -3.73 2.30
N LYS A 15 -39.45 -2.98 1.47
CA LYS A 15 -39.91 -1.69 0.94
C LYS A 15 -40.79 -1.82 -0.30
N ARG A 16 -40.86 -3.03 -0.87
CA ARG A 16 -41.53 -3.32 -2.16
C ARG A 16 -41.02 -2.41 -3.29
N GLN A 17 -39.70 -2.35 -3.42
CA GLN A 17 -39.01 -1.48 -4.38
C GLN A 17 -38.04 -2.29 -5.24
N LEU A 18 -37.95 -1.90 -6.52
CA LEU A 18 -36.86 -2.30 -7.38
C LEU A 18 -35.95 -1.09 -7.57
N LEU A 19 -34.66 -1.25 -7.31
CA LEU A 19 -33.65 -0.21 -7.49
C LEU A 19 -32.81 -0.55 -8.72
N CYS A 20 -32.32 0.44 -9.45
CA CYS A 20 -31.26 0.30 -10.45
C CYS A 20 -30.19 1.34 -10.11
N GLY A 21 -29.03 0.89 -9.61
CA GLY A 21 -28.09 1.78 -8.93
C GLY A 21 -28.74 2.51 -7.73
N PRO A 22 -28.65 3.85 -7.63
CA PRO A 22 -29.27 4.63 -6.55
C PRO A 22 -30.76 4.93 -6.77
N ASP A 23 -31.30 4.69 -7.98
CA ASP A 23 -32.62 5.16 -8.37
C ASP A 23 -33.71 4.10 -8.16
N VAL A 24 -34.90 4.55 -7.71
CA VAL A 24 -36.08 3.70 -7.59
C VAL A 24 -36.75 3.54 -8.96
N VAL A 25 -36.76 2.31 -9.44
CA VAL A 25 -37.41 1.92 -10.69
C VAL A 25 -38.89 1.65 -10.43
N ARG A 26 -39.76 2.32 -11.19
CA ARG A 26 -41.21 2.13 -11.08
C ARG A 26 -41.63 0.80 -11.68
N VAL A 27 -42.08 -0.11 -10.82
CA VAL A 27 -42.68 -1.39 -11.20
C VAL A 27 -44.11 -1.45 -10.67
N GLY A 28 -45.05 -1.88 -11.50
CA GLY A 28 -46.45 -2.05 -11.07
C GLY A 28 -46.57 -3.16 -10.01
N ALA A 29 -47.53 -3.05 -9.10
CA ALA A 29 -47.65 -3.97 -7.96
C ALA A 29 -47.65 -5.46 -8.35
N ARG A 30 -48.38 -5.83 -9.41
CA ARG A 30 -48.42 -7.22 -9.91
C ARG A 30 -47.14 -7.66 -10.62
N ALA A 31 -46.47 -6.76 -11.34
CA ALA A 31 -45.15 -7.04 -11.89
C ALA A 31 -44.13 -7.23 -10.76
N PHE A 32 -44.24 -6.47 -9.67
CA PHE A 32 -43.38 -6.65 -8.49
C PHE A 32 -43.61 -8.01 -7.83
N ASP A 33 -44.88 -8.37 -7.56
CA ASP A 33 -45.22 -9.66 -6.95
C ASP A 33 -44.74 -10.84 -7.81
N LEU A 34 -44.88 -10.74 -9.14
CA LEU A 34 -44.36 -11.73 -10.09
C LEU A 34 -42.83 -11.82 -10.04
N LEU A 35 -42.14 -10.67 -10.06
CA LEU A 35 -40.68 -10.62 -9.99
C LEU A 35 -40.18 -11.21 -8.68
N GLU A 36 -40.78 -10.84 -7.56
CA GLU A 36 -40.47 -11.39 -6.23
C GLU A 36 -40.60 -12.90 -6.22
N MET A 37 -41.73 -13.43 -6.70
CA MET A 37 -41.95 -14.87 -6.75
C MET A 37 -40.90 -15.59 -7.60
N LEU A 38 -40.59 -15.06 -8.79
CA LEU A 38 -39.61 -15.66 -9.70
C LEU A 38 -38.19 -15.64 -9.11
N VAL A 39 -37.79 -14.55 -8.45
CA VAL A 39 -36.49 -14.42 -7.77
C VAL A 39 -36.38 -15.36 -6.57
N MET A 40 -37.47 -15.50 -5.80
CA MET A 40 -37.54 -16.41 -4.65
C MET A 40 -37.47 -17.90 -5.05
N HIS A 41 -37.87 -18.22 -6.28
CA HIS A 41 -37.84 -19.58 -6.83
C HIS A 41 -36.87 -19.74 -8.00
N ARG A 42 -35.84 -18.90 -8.06
CA ARG A 42 -34.82 -18.88 -9.12
C ARG A 42 -34.15 -20.23 -9.39
N ASP A 43 -34.08 -21.13 -8.42
CA ASP A 43 -33.42 -22.43 -8.59
C ASP A 43 -34.29 -23.48 -9.31
N ARG A 44 -35.52 -23.12 -9.70
CA ARG A 44 -36.45 -24.02 -10.41
C ARG A 44 -37.33 -23.30 -11.43
N ILE A 45 -38.08 -24.07 -12.18
CA ILE A 45 -39.17 -23.57 -13.03
C ILE A 45 -40.43 -23.43 -12.17
N VAL A 46 -41.11 -22.29 -12.29
CA VAL A 46 -42.38 -21.99 -11.62
C VAL A 46 -43.52 -22.15 -12.62
N SER A 47 -44.52 -22.97 -12.29
CA SER A 47 -45.63 -23.24 -13.22
C SER A 47 -46.55 -22.03 -13.35
N ARG A 48 -47.28 -21.93 -14.47
CA ARG A 48 -48.25 -20.83 -14.65
C ARG A 48 -49.35 -20.86 -13.59
N ASP A 49 -49.87 -22.03 -13.25
CA ASP A 49 -50.91 -22.18 -12.23
C ASP A 49 -50.42 -21.69 -10.85
N GLU A 50 -49.17 -22.03 -10.50
CA GLU A 50 -48.55 -21.59 -9.25
C GLU A 50 -48.41 -20.06 -9.20
N ILE A 51 -47.98 -19.45 -10.31
CA ILE A 51 -47.86 -18.00 -10.45
C ILE A 51 -49.23 -17.33 -10.34
N MET A 52 -50.24 -17.88 -11.02
CA MET A 52 -51.59 -17.33 -11.01
C MET A 52 -52.19 -17.37 -9.60
N GLN A 53 -52.00 -18.48 -8.87
CA GLN A 53 -52.48 -18.64 -7.51
C GLN A 53 -51.78 -17.71 -6.51
N ALA A 54 -50.47 -17.50 -6.67
CA ALA A 54 -49.68 -16.67 -5.76
C ALA A 54 -49.84 -15.17 -6.01
N VAL A 55 -49.79 -14.74 -7.28
CA VAL A 55 -49.82 -13.31 -7.67
C VAL A 55 -51.25 -12.78 -7.81
N TRP A 56 -52.25 -13.63 -8.10
CA TRP A 56 -53.66 -13.25 -8.23
C TRP A 56 -54.59 -14.14 -7.37
N PRO A 57 -54.43 -14.16 -6.04
CA PRO A 57 -55.25 -15.02 -5.18
C PRO A 57 -56.73 -14.62 -5.30
N GLY A 58 -57.59 -15.62 -5.53
CA GLY A 58 -59.05 -15.44 -5.56
C GLY A 58 -59.59 -14.56 -6.70
N THR A 59 -58.80 -14.30 -7.74
CA THR A 59 -59.21 -13.44 -8.87
C THR A 59 -59.29 -14.27 -10.16
N ILE A 60 -60.39 -14.18 -10.92
CA ILE A 60 -60.48 -14.79 -12.25
C ILE A 60 -59.84 -13.84 -13.26
N VAL A 61 -58.58 -14.10 -13.61
CA VAL A 61 -57.81 -13.38 -14.62
C VAL A 61 -57.33 -14.35 -15.70
N GLY A 62 -57.44 -13.95 -16.96
CA GLY A 62 -56.92 -14.75 -18.07
C GLY A 62 -55.40 -14.69 -18.19
N ASP A 63 -54.80 -15.74 -18.76
CA ASP A 63 -53.35 -15.89 -18.98
C ASP A 63 -52.69 -14.71 -19.70
N ASN A 64 -53.45 -13.94 -20.47
CA ASN A 64 -52.98 -12.71 -21.12
C ASN A 64 -52.41 -11.70 -20.12
N ASN A 65 -52.90 -11.64 -18.88
CA ASN A 65 -52.39 -10.69 -17.88
C ASN A 65 -50.98 -11.08 -17.40
N LEU A 66 -50.73 -12.38 -17.19
CA LEU A 66 -49.39 -12.88 -16.89
C LEU A 66 -48.41 -12.53 -18.01
N ASN A 67 -48.81 -12.74 -19.27
CA ASN A 67 -47.97 -12.40 -20.43
C ASN A 67 -47.60 -10.90 -20.47
N VAL A 68 -48.53 -10.01 -20.12
CA VAL A 68 -48.27 -8.56 -20.04
C VAL A 68 -47.24 -8.24 -18.97
N GLN A 69 -47.36 -8.81 -17.77
CA GLN A 69 -46.39 -8.55 -16.69
C GLN A 69 -45.00 -9.10 -17.03
N VAL A 70 -44.93 -10.30 -17.63
CA VAL A 70 -43.65 -10.87 -18.11
C VAL A 70 -43.02 -9.99 -19.18
N ALA A 71 -43.80 -9.49 -20.15
CA ALA A 71 -43.30 -8.59 -21.19
C ALA A 71 -42.77 -7.27 -20.62
N ASN A 72 -43.45 -6.72 -19.60
CA ASN A 72 -42.99 -5.51 -18.92
C ASN A 72 -41.68 -5.74 -18.14
N LEU A 73 -41.59 -6.86 -17.43
CA LEU A 73 -40.36 -7.23 -16.72
C LEU A 73 -39.19 -7.50 -17.67
N ARG A 74 -39.40 -8.17 -18.81
CA ARG A 74 -38.37 -8.37 -19.84
C ARG A 74 -37.91 -7.05 -20.47
N ARG A 75 -38.82 -6.11 -20.69
CA ARG A 75 -38.44 -4.76 -21.18
C ARG A 75 -37.56 -4.03 -20.17
N LEU A 76 -37.78 -4.28 -18.89
CA LEU A 76 -37.07 -3.61 -17.81
C LEU A 76 -35.73 -4.25 -17.48
N LEU A 77 -35.69 -5.58 -17.38
CA LEU A 77 -34.56 -6.37 -16.88
C LEU A 77 -33.69 -6.98 -18.00
N GLY A 78 -34.13 -6.86 -19.25
CA GLY A 78 -33.54 -7.56 -20.40
C GLY A 78 -34.40 -8.75 -20.87
N ALA A 79 -34.34 -9.02 -22.17
CA ALA A 79 -35.19 -10.02 -22.82
C ALA A 79 -35.01 -11.42 -22.24
N ASP A 80 -33.78 -11.74 -21.84
CA ASP A 80 -33.39 -13.05 -21.34
C ASP A 80 -33.56 -13.22 -19.83
N ALA A 81 -33.95 -12.16 -19.10
CA ALA A 81 -34.06 -12.21 -17.63
C ALA A 81 -35.10 -13.22 -17.13
N ILE A 82 -36.16 -13.46 -17.93
CA ILE A 82 -37.21 -14.43 -17.64
C ILE A 82 -37.34 -15.35 -18.84
N VAL A 83 -37.04 -16.64 -18.66
CA VAL A 83 -37.13 -17.66 -19.71
C VAL A 83 -38.47 -18.38 -19.62
N THR A 84 -39.13 -18.54 -20.76
CA THR A 84 -40.36 -19.34 -20.86
C THR A 84 -40.00 -20.76 -21.28
N VAL A 85 -40.37 -21.74 -20.47
CA VAL A 85 -40.19 -23.16 -20.77
C VAL A 85 -41.52 -23.73 -21.28
N PRO A 86 -41.62 -24.10 -22.57
CA PRO A 86 -42.87 -24.57 -23.18
C PRO A 86 -43.50 -25.71 -22.38
N GLY A 87 -44.80 -25.58 -22.09
CA GLY A 87 -45.57 -26.57 -21.32
C GLY A 87 -45.20 -26.71 -19.84
N ARG A 88 -44.23 -25.96 -19.32
CA ARG A 88 -43.77 -26.09 -17.92
C ARG A 88 -43.92 -24.81 -17.09
N GLY A 89 -43.64 -23.63 -17.65
CA GLY A 89 -43.79 -22.37 -16.91
C GLY A 89 -42.70 -21.34 -17.21
N LEU A 90 -42.30 -20.60 -16.18
CA LEU A 90 -41.30 -19.52 -16.25
C LEU A 90 -40.12 -19.80 -15.31
N HIS A 91 -38.94 -19.33 -15.69
CA HIS A 91 -37.72 -19.41 -14.89
C HIS A 91 -37.00 -18.05 -14.91
N PHE A 92 -36.47 -17.65 -13.75
CA PHE A 92 -35.67 -16.43 -13.65
C PHE A 92 -34.22 -16.77 -13.96
N ALA A 93 -33.64 -16.18 -14.99
CA ALA A 93 -32.37 -16.62 -15.56
C ALA A 93 -31.17 -15.71 -15.24
N LEU A 94 -31.40 -14.56 -14.59
CA LEU A 94 -30.30 -13.73 -14.10
C LEU A 94 -29.70 -14.35 -12.84
N ASP A 95 -28.38 -14.24 -12.68
CA ASP A 95 -27.69 -14.60 -11.45
C ASP A 95 -28.17 -13.71 -10.30
N VAL A 96 -28.92 -14.32 -9.38
CA VAL A 96 -29.38 -13.63 -8.17
C VAL A 96 -28.39 -13.90 -7.04
N LEU A 97 -27.75 -12.85 -6.60
CA LEU A 97 -27.01 -12.84 -5.36
C LEU A 97 -28.00 -12.49 -4.23
N PRO A 98 -28.21 -13.34 -3.22
CA PRO A 98 -28.83 -12.88 -2.00
C PRO A 98 -27.98 -11.73 -1.48
N ASP A 99 -28.59 -10.60 -1.11
CA ASP A 99 -27.86 -9.55 -0.40
C ASP A 99 -27.64 -10.03 1.04
N ALA A 100 -26.75 -11.02 1.18
CA ALA A 100 -26.17 -11.42 2.44
C ALA A 100 -25.25 -10.27 2.84
N THR A 101 -25.81 -9.28 3.52
CA THR A 101 -25.13 -8.17 4.21
C THR A 101 -23.73 -7.94 3.65
N ALA A 102 -23.63 -7.30 2.47
CA ALA A 102 -22.33 -6.90 1.94
C ALA A 102 -21.54 -6.26 3.08
N LEU A 103 -20.44 -6.92 3.48
CA LEU A 103 -19.66 -6.43 4.59
C LEU A 103 -19.11 -5.07 4.15
N ALA A 104 -19.44 -4.02 4.91
CA ALA A 104 -18.89 -2.70 4.63
C ALA A 104 -17.36 -2.80 4.64
N LEU A 105 -16.72 -2.16 3.65
CA LEU A 105 -15.26 -2.12 3.61
C LEU A 105 -14.73 -1.55 4.94
N PRO A 106 -13.73 -2.18 5.56
CA PRO A 106 -13.06 -1.64 6.73
C PRO A 106 -12.55 -0.21 6.49
N GLY A 107 -12.39 0.56 7.56
CA GLY A 107 -11.80 1.90 7.47
C GLY A 107 -10.35 1.90 6.96
N ARG A 108 -9.66 0.76 7.06
CA ARG A 108 -8.29 0.52 6.57
C ARG A 108 -8.30 -0.29 5.27
N PRO A 109 -7.24 -0.21 4.43
CA PRO A 109 -7.13 -1.02 3.23
C PRO A 109 -7.26 -2.52 3.54
N SER A 110 -8.15 -3.22 2.84
CA SER A 110 -8.49 -4.61 3.12
C SER A 110 -8.09 -5.54 1.99
N VAL A 111 -7.49 -6.68 2.33
CA VAL A 111 -6.92 -7.65 1.38
C VAL A 111 -7.27 -9.08 1.74
N VAL A 112 -7.57 -9.89 0.71
CA VAL A 112 -7.66 -11.36 0.81
C VAL A 112 -6.66 -12.00 -0.14
N VAL A 113 -6.07 -13.12 0.28
CA VAL A 113 -5.24 -13.98 -0.58
C VAL A 113 -6.06 -15.20 -0.96
N LEU A 114 -6.43 -15.32 -2.24
CA LEU A 114 -7.17 -16.47 -2.75
C LEU A 114 -6.23 -17.65 -3.02
N PRO A 115 -6.77 -18.88 -3.04
CA PRO A 115 -6.03 -20.06 -3.49
C PRO A 115 -5.30 -19.82 -4.81
N PHE A 116 -4.01 -20.18 -4.86
CA PHE A 116 -3.21 -20.06 -6.08
C PHE A 116 -3.47 -21.27 -6.98
N ASP A 117 -3.51 -21.05 -8.29
CA ASP A 117 -3.69 -22.11 -9.26
C ASP A 117 -2.39 -22.89 -9.45
N MET A 118 -2.42 -24.22 -9.30
CA MET A 118 -1.31 -25.08 -9.75
C MET A 118 -1.38 -25.27 -11.27
N LEU A 119 -0.39 -24.75 -11.99
CA LEU A 119 -0.35 -24.78 -13.46
C LEU A 119 0.61 -25.86 -13.96
N GLY A 120 0.14 -27.10 -13.91
CA GLY A 120 0.94 -28.28 -14.22
C GLY A 120 2.08 -28.48 -13.20
N GLY A 121 2.76 -29.63 -13.27
CA GLY A 121 3.82 -29.96 -12.34
C GLY A 121 3.65 -31.35 -11.74
N ASP A 122 4.37 -31.58 -10.64
CA ASP A 122 4.35 -32.80 -9.86
C ASP A 122 3.17 -32.77 -8.86
N PRO A 123 2.22 -33.74 -8.90
CA PRO A 123 1.12 -33.82 -7.94
C PRO A 123 1.58 -33.86 -6.48
N ASP A 124 2.79 -34.36 -6.21
CA ASP A 124 3.37 -34.39 -4.86
C ASP A 124 3.68 -33.00 -4.31
N LEU A 125 3.63 -31.96 -5.15
CA LEU A 125 3.90 -30.56 -4.82
C LEU A 125 2.64 -29.67 -4.79
N ASP A 126 1.44 -30.22 -4.95
CA ASP A 126 0.18 -29.46 -4.93
C ASP A 126 -0.05 -28.70 -3.62
N TRP A 127 0.54 -29.17 -2.51
CA TRP A 127 0.51 -28.52 -1.21
C TRP A 127 1.18 -27.13 -1.20
N LEU A 128 2.10 -26.85 -2.13
CA LEU A 128 2.82 -25.57 -2.19
C LEU A 128 1.88 -24.40 -2.43
N ALA A 129 0.86 -24.55 -3.29
CA ALA A 129 -0.09 -23.48 -3.55
C ALA A 129 -0.82 -23.03 -2.27
N ASP A 130 -1.14 -23.99 -1.40
CA ASP A 130 -1.83 -23.74 -0.13
C ASP A 130 -0.89 -23.12 0.89
N GLY A 131 0.35 -23.63 0.95
CA GLY A 131 1.41 -23.09 1.78
C GLY A 131 1.73 -21.63 1.43
N PHE A 132 1.75 -21.28 0.14
CA PHE A 132 1.92 -19.88 -0.28
C PHE A 132 0.80 -18.97 0.22
N VAL A 133 -0.46 -19.42 0.16
CA VAL A 133 -1.57 -18.61 0.66
C VAL A 133 -1.42 -18.38 2.17
N GLU A 134 -1.08 -19.43 2.92
CA GLU A 134 -0.87 -19.34 4.36
C GLU A 134 0.29 -18.40 4.74
N ASP A 135 1.44 -18.55 4.08
CA ASP A 135 2.61 -17.72 4.34
C ASP A 135 2.37 -16.27 3.92
N ILE A 136 1.76 -16.01 2.76
CA ILE A 136 1.46 -14.65 2.29
C ILE A 136 0.46 -13.96 3.24
N THR A 137 -0.62 -14.65 3.65
CA THR A 137 -1.57 -14.11 4.64
C THR A 137 -0.88 -13.78 5.97
N THR A 138 0.01 -14.66 6.43
CA THR A 138 0.78 -14.47 7.68
C THR A 138 1.72 -13.27 7.58
N GLU A 139 2.48 -13.18 6.48
CA GLU A 139 3.44 -12.10 6.28
C GLU A 139 2.77 -10.75 6.02
N LEU A 140 1.62 -10.70 5.34
CA LEU A 140 0.80 -9.48 5.20
C LEU A 140 0.28 -8.98 6.54
N SER A 141 -0.02 -9.88 7.48
CA SER A 141 -0.53 -9.52 8.81
C SER A 141 0.48 -8.74 9.67
N ARG A 142 1.77 -8.71 9.26
CA ARG A 142 2.81 -7.86 9.87
C ARG A 142 2.66 -6.38 9.48
N PHE A 143 1.94 -6.08 8.39
CA PHE A 143 1.61 -4.72 7.99
C PHE A 143 0.29 -4.30 8.64
N ARG A 144 0.39 -3.66 9.81
CA ARG A 144 -0.75 -3.34 10.68
C ARG A 144 -1.75 -2.32 10.12
N ASP A 145 -1.33 -1.61 9.08
CA ASP A 145 -2.19 -0.72 8.32
C ASP A 145 -3.15 -1.49 7.39
N LEU A 146 -2.95 -2.79 7.18
CA LEU A 146 -3.80 -3.65 6.35
C LEU A 146 -4.79 -4.46 7.20
N PHE A 147 -6.04 -4.54 6.75
CA PHE A 147 -6.99 -5.55 7.20
C PHE A 147 -6.84 -6.81 6.33
N VAL A 148 -6.31 -7.89 6.89
CA VAL A 148 -6.07 -9.14 6.17
C VAL A 148 -7.14 -10.16 6.54
N VAL A 149 -7.86 -10.68 5.55
CA VAL A 149 -8.85 -11.74 5.77
C VAL A 149 -8.15 -13.06 6.07
N ALA A 150 -8.65 -13.77 7.08
CA ALA A 150 -8.12 -15.07 7.48
C ALA A 150 -8.21 -16.09 6.34
N ARG A 151 -7.18 -16.95 6.23
CA ARG A 151 -7.06 -17.92 5.12
C ARG A 151 -8.30 -18.80 4.97
N ASN A 152 -8.91 -19.25 6.07
CA ASN A 152 -10.03 -20.18 6.03
C ASN A 152 -11.24 -19.61 5.25
N SER A 153 -11.46 -18.29 5.34
CA SER A 153 -12.49 -17.60 4.58
C SER A 153 -12.18 -17.60 3.09
N ALA A 154 -10.91 -17.50 2.70
CA ALA A 154 -10.48 -17.51 1.30
C ALA A 154 -10.53 -18.92 0.67
N PHE A 155 -10.26 -19.98 1.44
CA PHE A 155 -10.23 -21.35 0.94
C PHE A 155 -11.61 -21.86 0.49
N ALA A 156 -12.70 -21.24 0.97
CA ALA A 156 -14.06 -21.54 0.52
C ALA A 156 -14.25 -21.33 -1.00
N TYR A 157 -13.39 -20.53 -1.65
CA TYR A 157 -13.51 -20.17 -3.06
C TYR A 157 -12.63 -20.99 -4.02
N ARG A 158 -11.89 -22.00 -3.53
CA ARG A 158 -10.90 -22.79 -4.30
C ARG A 158 -11.45 -23.40 -5.60
N HIS A 159 -12.68 -23.87 -5.59
CA HIS A 159 -13.29 -24.59 -6.72
C HIS A 159 -14.52 -23.87 -7.26
N THR A 160 -14.69 -22.59 -6.93
CA THR A 160 -15.86 -21.84 -7.33
C THR A 160 -15.43 -20.76 -8.32
N PRO A 161 -15.77 -20.88 -9.62
CA PRO A 161 -15.58 -19.81 -10.58
C PRO A 161 -16.59 -18.70 -10.25
N ARG A 162 -16.26 -17.87 -9.27
CA ARG A 162 -17.03 -16.69 -8.87
C ARG A 162 -16.33 -15.45 -9.37
N ASP A 163 -17.14 -14.44 -9.71
CA ASP A 163 -16.64 -13.10 -9.98
C ASP A 163 -15.90 -12.57 -8.74
N LEU A 164 -14.73 -11.97 -8.97
CA LEU A 164 -13.90 -11.39 -7.91
C LEU A 164 -14.65 -10.30 -7.15
N ARG A 165 -15.55 -9.57 -7.82
CA ARG A 165 -16.38 -8.54 -7.16
C ARG A 165 -17.33 -9.16 -6.15
N ALA A 166 -17.91 -10.31 -6.48
CA ALA A 166 -18.81 -11.03 -5.57
C ALA A 166 -18.06 -11.54 -4.34
N ILE A 167 -16.87 -12.12 -4.53
CA ILE A 167 -15.99 -12.55 -3.43
C ILE A 167 -15.61 -11.35 -2.54
N ALA A 168 -15.24 -10.24 -3.15
CA ALA A 168 -14.87 -9.01 -2.45
C ALA A 168 -16.02 -8.44 -1.61
N LEU A 169 -17.24 -8.43 -2.15
CA LEU A 169 -18.45 -8.01 -1.44
C LEU A 169 -18.79 -8.94 -0.26
N GLU A 170 -18.70 -10.26 -0.47
CA GLU A 170 -19.00 -11.26 0.56
C GLU A 170 -17.99 -11.22 1.71
N LEU A 171 -16.71 -11.00 1.40
CA LEU A 171 -15.64 -10.92 2.41
C LEU A 171 -15.40 -9.51 2.97
N GLY A 172 -16.04 -8.48 2.40
CA GLY A 172 -15.81 -7.09 2.79
C GLY A 172 -14.39 -6.60 2.49
N VAL A 173 -13.79 -7.06 1.39
CA VAL A 173 -12.42 -6.70 1.00
C VAL A 173 -12.40 -5.87 -0.27
N ARG A 174 -11.42 -4.98 -0.38
CA ARG A 174 -11.18 -4.25 -1.63
C ARG A 174 -10.20 -4.98 -2.53
N TYR A 175 -9.08 -5.40 -1.96
CA TYR A 175 -7.98 -5.95 -2.71
C TYR A 175 -8.01 -7.47 -2.68
N VAL A 176 -7.77 -8.07 -3.84
CA VAL A 176 -7.65 -9.51 -3.98
C VAL A 176 -6.27 -9.84 -4.51
N VAL A 177 -5.56 -10.70 -3.79
CA VAL A 177 -4.34 -11.34 -4.26
C VAL A 177 -4.70 -12.69 -4.84
N LYS A 178 -4.35 -12.92 -6.09
CA LYS A 178 -4.48 -14.21 -6.75
C LYS A 178 -3.22 -14.53 -7.52
N GLY A 179 -3.02 -15.78 -7.88
CA GLY A 179 -1.80 -16.17 -8.57
C GLY A 179 -1.80 -17.59 -9.04
N SER A 180 -0.66 -17.99 -9.59
CA SER A 180 -0.41 -19.36 -10.00
C SER A 180 0.98 -19.82 -9.60
N VAL A 181 1.12 -21.11 -9.38
CA VAL A 181 2.36 -21.78 -9.03
C VAL A 181 2.67 -22.80 -10.12
N ARG A 182 3.91 -22.80 -10.58
CA ARG A 182 4.49 -23.88 -11.39
C ARG A 182 5.69 -24.41 -10.63
N ALA A 183 5.62 -25.66 -10.22
CA ALA A 183 6.68 -26.30 -9.45
C ALA A 183 7.22 -27.54 -10.18
N ARG A 184 8.53 -27.74 -10.03
CA ARG A 184 9.28 -28.95 -10.36
C ARG A 184 10.19 -29.26 -9.18
N ALA A 185 10.80 -30.44 -9.18
CA ALA A 185 11.69 -30.89 -8.11
C ALA A 185 12.84 -29.91 -7.80
N ASP A 186 13.32 -29.14 -8.78
CA ASP A 186 14.48 -28.26 -8.66
C ASP A 186 14.15 -26.77 -8.72
N ARG A 187 12.93 -26.38 -9.13
CA ARG A 187 12.57 -24.96 -9.35
C ARG A 187 11.09 -24.68 -9.10
N VAL A 188 10.81 -23.46 -8.65
CA VAL A 188 9.46 -22.91 -8.52
C VAL A 188 9.35 -21.56 -9.20
N ARG A 189 8.24 -21.38 -9.93
CA ARG A 189 7.77 -20.11 -10.47
C ARG A 189 6.43 -19.78 -9.84
N VAL A 190 6.36 -18.67 -9.12
CA VAL A 190 5.10 -18.14 -8.57
C VAL A 190 4.76 -16.84 -9.26
N THR A 191 3.59 -16.74 -9.88
CA THR A 191 3.06 -15.48 -10.41
C THR A 191 1.99 -14.98 -9.46
N ALA A 192 2.12 -13.76 -8.94
CA ALA A 192 1.15 -13.14 -8.06
C ALA A 192 0.61 -11.84 -8.69
N GLN A 193 -0.65 -11.56 -8.44
CA GLN A 193 -1.36 -10.38 -8.94
C GLN A 193 -2.20 -9.76 -7.83
N LEU A 194 -2.21 -8.43 -7.78
CA LEU A 194 -3.05 -7.61 -6.90
C LEU A 194 -4.11 -6.91 -7.75
N ILE A 195 -5.37 -7.13 -7.40
CA ILE A 195 -6.53 -6.60 -8.14
C ILE A 195 -7.37 -5.77 -7.18
N ASP A 196 -7.79 -4.58 -7.62
CA ASP A 196 -8.87 -3.83 -7.00
C ASP A 196 -10.20 -4.45 -7.44
N ALA A 197 -10.81 -5.23 -6.55
CA ALA A 197 -12.03 -5.96 -6.87
C ALA A 197 -13.28 -5.06 -6.93
N THR A 198 -13.18 -3.77 -6.59
CA THR A 198 -14.33 -2.85 -6.71
C THR A 198 -14.55 -2.39 -8.15
N ASN A 199 -13.49 -2.30 -8.95
CA ASN A 199 -13.53 -1.88 -10.36
C ASN A 199 -12.94 -2.92 -11.32
N GLY A 200 -12.34 -4.01 -10.82
CA GLY A 200 -11.66 -5.04 -11.61
C GLY A 200 -10.28 -4.61 -12.13
N GLY A 201 -9.76 -3.49 -11.65
CA GLY A 201 -8.50 -2.90 -12.08
C GLY A 201 -7.31 -3.70 -11.57
N HIS A 202 -6.36 -3.96 -12.47
CA HIS A 202 -5.12 -4.63 -12.13
C HIS A 202 -4.12 -3.62 -11.53
N VAL A 203 -3.77 -3.79 -10.26
CA VAL A 203 -2.90 -2.86 -9.53
C VAL A 203 -1.43 -3.22 -9.73
N TRP A 204 -1.10 -4.51 -9.61
CA TRP A 204 0.28 -5.00 -9.70
C TRP A 204 0.32 -6.49 -10.06
N ALA A 205 1.36 -6.91 -10.78
CA ALA A 205 1.68 -8.32 -10.95
C ALA A 205 3.18 -8.52 -11.12
N GLU A 206 3.66 -9.64 -10.61
CA GLU A 206 5.06 -10.05 -10.75
C GLU A 206 5.19 -11.56 -10.74
N SER A 207 6.30 -12.06 -11.28
CA SER A 207 6.67 -13.48 -11.25
C SER A 207 7.98 -13.67 -10.50
N PHE A 208 8.01 -14.67 -9.63
CA PHE A 208 9.10 -15.00 -8.73
C PHE A 208 9.64 -16.38 -9.10
N ASP A 209 10.86 -16.40 -9.60
CA ASP A 209 11.57 -17.62 -10.00
C ASP A 209 12.66 -17.96 -9.00
N ARG A 210 12.62 -19.16 -8.41
CA ARG A 210 13.63 -19.62 -7.45
C ARG A 210 13.97 -21.09 -7.66
N ASP A 211 15.20 -21.43 -7.30
CA ASP A 211 15.63 -22.82 -7.22
C ASP A 211 15.10 -23.42 -5.91
N MET A 212 14.63 -24.67 -6.00
CA MET A 212 13.92 -25.41 -4.95
C MET A 212 14.89 -26.36 -4.22
N ALA A 213 15.82 -25.78 -3.44
CA ALA A 213 16.77 -26.58 -2.66
C ALA A 213 16.08 -27.19 -1.41
N ASP A 214 15.47 -26.34 -0.59
CA ASP A 214 14.54 -26.71 0.48
C ASP A 214 13.16 -26.16 0.13
N HIS A 215 12.17 -27.04 0.03
CA HIS A 215 10.81 -26.68 -0.39
C HIS A 215 10.15 -25.68 0.57
N PHE A 216 10.27 -25.90 1.88
CA PHE A 216 9.64 -25.05 2.90
C PHE A 216 10.37 -23.72 3.05
N GLU A 217 11.71 -23.73 3.06
CA GLU A 217 12.49 -22.50 3.14
C GLU A 217 12.27 -21.64 1.88
N THR A 218 12.24 -22.27 0.70
CA THR A 218 12.01 -21.58 -0.56
C THR A 218 10.61 -21.00 -0.63
N GLN A 219 9.60 -21.76 -0.19
CA GLN A 219 8.22 -21.27 -0.09
C GLN A 219 8.15 -20.02 0.79
N ALA A 220 8.62 -20.10 2.04
CA ALA A 220 8.55 -18.98 2.97
C ALA A 220 9.33 -17.76 2.44
N ARG A 221 10.47 -17.97 1.77
CA ARG A 221 11.27 -16.92 1.15
C ARG A 221 10.55 -16.24 -0.03
N VAL A 222 9.86 -17.00 -0.87
CA VAL A 222 9.08 -16.46 -1.99
C VAL A 222 7.84 -15.73 -1.47
N ALA A 223 7.14 -16.25 -0.47
CA ALA A 223 6.01 -15.58 0.16
C ALA A 223 6.41 -14.21 0.75
N ARG A 224 7.52 -14.14 1.51
CA ARG A 224 8.07 -12.87 2.00
C ARG A 224 8.39 -11.90 0.87
N ALA A 225 9.01 -12.38 -0.22
CA ALA A 225 9.32 -11.54 -1.38
C ALA A 225 8.06 -10.97 -2.05
N ILE A 226 7.01 -11.78 -2.20
CA ILE A 226 5.70 -11.33 -2.71
C ILE A 226 5.15 -10.21 -1.82
N VAL A 227 5.10 -10.44 -0.50
CA VAL A 227 4.53 -9.46 0.44
C VAL A 227 5.33 -8.16 0.48
N THR A 228 6.67 -8.24 0.48
CA THR A 228 7.54 -7.05 0.45
C THR A 228 7.30 -6.20 -0.80
N CYS A 229 7.10 -6.80 -1.97
CA CYS A 229 6.77 -6.06 -3.18
C CYS A 229 5.32 -5.56 -3.22
N LEU A 230 4.39 -6.29 -2.60
CA LEU A 230 2.95 -6.06 -2.71
C LEU A 230 2.44 -4.94 -1.81
N SER A 231 2.87 -4.88 -0.54
CA SER A 231 2.34 -3.89 0.42
C SER A 231 2.51 -2.44 -0.05
N PRO A 232 3.68 -2.00 -0.58
CA PRO A 232 3.84 -0.64 -1.08
C PRO A 232 2.92 -0.28 -2.25
N GLN A 233 2.46 -1.29 -3.02
CA GLN A 233 1.53 -1.07 -4.14
C GLN A 233 0.11 -0.81 -3.64
N ILE A 234 -0.31 -1.46 -2.55
CA ILE A 234 -1.58 -1.15 -1.87
C ILE A 234 -1.54 0.29 -1.36
N ASP A 235 -0.48 0.68 -0.66
CA ASP A 235 -0.33 2.04 -0.12
C ASP A 235 -0.42 3.09 -1.24
N ARG A 236 0.26 2.85 -2.36
CA ARG A 236 0.22 3.72 -3.55
C ARG A 236 -1.19 3.79 -4.17
N ALA A 237 -1.88 2.67 -4.33
CA ALA A 237 -3.23 2.66 -4.89
C ALA A 237 -4.24 3.40 -3.98
N GLU A 238 -4.15 3.20 -2.67
CA GLU A 238 -4.99 3.92 -1.70
C GLU A 238 -4.66 5.41 -1.65
N ALA A 239 -3.38 5.76 -1.76
CA ALA A 239 -2.93 7.15 -1.88
C ALA A 239 -3.55 7.83 -3.11
N GLU A 240 -3.56 7.18 -4.28
CA GLU A 240 -4.16 7.72 -5.50
C GLU A 240 -5.69 7.89 -5.37
N ARG A 241 -6.35 6.92 -4.73
CA ARG A 241 -7.81 6.98 -4.52
C ARG A 241 -8.23 8.06 -3.54
N ILE A 242 -7.53 8.23 -2.43
CA ILE A 242 -7.91 9.20 -1.40
C ILE A 242 -7.61 10.63 -1.85
N ARG A 243 -6.64 10.83 -2.76
CA ARG A 243 -6.31 12.15 -3.31
C ARG A 243 -7.49 12.86 -3.98
N VAL A 244 -8.44 12.13 -4.55
CA VAL A 244 -9.59 12.74 -5.26
C VAL A 244 -10.78 13.06 -4.34
N ILE A 245 -10.73 12.64 -3.07
CA ILE A 245 -11.81 12.89 -2.09
C ILE A 245 -11.51 14.20 -1.35
N ALA A 246 -12.52 15.06 -1.23
CA ALA A 246 -12.40 16.31 -0.50
C ALA A 246 -12.15 16.03 1.01
N PRO A 247 -11.20 16.73 1.67
CA PRO A 247 -10.87 16.49 3.08
C PRO A 247 -12.07 16.58 4.04
N ASP A 248 -13.05 17.42 3.72
CA ASP A 248 -14.22 17.65 4.57
C ASP A 248 -15.11 16.39 4.66
N ASP A 249 -15.12 15.56 3.62
CA ASP A 249 -15.90 14.33 3.52
C ASP A 249 -15.18 13.10 4.11
N LEU A 250 -13.92 13.26 4.55
CA LEU A 250 -13.12 12.16 5.07
C LEU A 250 -13.36 11.92 6.56
N THR A 251 -13.21 10.67 7.02
CA THR A 251 -13.10 10.36 8.44
C THR A 251 -11.75 10.83 9.01
N ALA A 252 -11.55 10.77 10.32
CA ALA A 252 -10.23 11.05 10.92
C ALA A 252 -9.13 10.15 10.32
N HIS A 253 -9.43 8.87 10.12
CA HIS A 253 -8.52 7.95 9.44
C HIS A 253 -8.28 8.36 7.98
N GLY A 254 -9.31 8.75 7.24
CA GLY A 254 -9.17 9.21 5.86
C GLY A 254 -8.28 10.45 5.73
N LEU A 255 -8.45 11.44 6.61
CA LEU A 255 -7.57 12.61 6.69
C LEU A 255 -6.13 12.23 7.00
N ALA A 256 -5.91 11.36 7.99
CA ALA A 256 -4.58 10.90 8.37
C ALA A 256 -3.90 10.13 7.22
N GLN A 257 -4.64 9.28 6.50
CA GLN A 257 -4.17 8.56 5.33
C GLN A 257 -3.85 9.49 4.16
N GLN A 258 -4.64 10.55 3.96
CA GLN A 258 -4.33 11.59 2.97
C GLN A 258 -3.05 12.34 3.35
N GLY A 259 -2.88 12.70 4.62
CA GLY A 259 -1.65 13.30 5.14
C GLY A 259 -0.43 12.40 4.92
N TRP A 260 -0.56 11.10 5.19
CA TRP A 260 0.47 10.09 4.93
C TRP A 260 0.83 10.00 3.43
N SER A 261 -0.17 9.98 2.55
CA SER A 261 0.00 10.01 1.09
C SER A 261 0.75 11.26 0.64
N VAL A 262 0.39 12.43 1.17
CA VAL A 262 1.01 13.71 0.81
C VAL A 262 2.47 13.77 1.27
N ILE A 263 2.80 13.37 2.51
CA ILE A 263 4.19 13.40 2.96
C ILE A 263 5.08 12.36 2.28
N SER A 264 4.52 11.17 2.00
CA SER A 264 5.21 10.13 1.23
C SER A 264 5.45 10.59 -0.21
N SER A 265 4.52 11.38 -0.75
CA SER A 265 4.67 11.94 -2.09
C SER A 265 5.76 13.00 -2.12
N GLY A 266 6.65 12.86 -3.10
CA GLY A 266 7.78 13.76 -3.26
C GLY A 266 8.68 13.79 -2.02
N GLU A 267 8.83 12.69 -1.26
CA GLU A 267 9.70 12.60 -0.07
C GLU A 267 11.08 13.25 -0.29
N MET A 268 11.65 13.04 -1.48
CA MET A 268 12.95 13.57 -1.90
C MET A 268 12.94 15.02 -2.42
N ALA A 269 11.76 15.56 -2.72
CA ALA A 269 11.58 16.92 -3.19
C ALA A 269 11.67 17.91 -2.02
N TYR A 270 12.28 19.06 -2.28
CA TYR A 270 12.30 20.18 -1.34
C TYR A 270 11.04 21.02 -1.52
N ASP A 271 9.91 20.49 -1.03
CA ASP A 271 8.61 21.15 -1.12
C ASP A 271 8.01 21.27 0.29
N ARG A 272 8.13 22.48 0.86
CA ARG A 272 7.55 22.78 2.17
C ARG A 272 6.01 22.75 2.13
N GLY A 273 5.39 23.14 1.02
CA GLY A 273 3.94 23.23 0.89
C GLY A 273 3.26 21.88 1.09
N LEU A 274 3.84 20.80 0.53
CA LEU A 274 3.35 19.44 0.78
C LEU A 274 3.48 19.04 2.27
N ARG A 275 4.47 19.55 3.00
CA ARG A 275 4.67 19.18 4.41
C ARG A 275 3.73 19.93 5.32
N ASP A 276 3.57 21.22 5.08
CA ASP A 276 2.59 22.06 5.76
C ASP A 276 1.16 21.50 5.50
N GLN A 277 0.86 21.02 4.29
CA GLN A 277 -0.40 20.35 3.97
C GLN A 277 -0.57 19.02 4.72
N ALA A 278 0.46 18.17 4.77
CA ALA A 278 0.40 16.92 5.52
C ALA A 278 0.21 17.17 7.03
N GLU A 279 0.83 18.21 7.56
CA GLU A 279 0.66 18.65 8.95
C GLU A 279 -0.79 19.09 9.22
N ASP A 280 -1.36 19.94 8.37
CA ASP A 280 -2.76 20.38 8.49
C ASP A 280 -3.72 19.19 8.50
N LEU A 281 -3.59 18.28 7.53
CA LEU A 281 -4.41 17.08 7.44
C LEU A 281 -4.31 16.21 8.70
N ALA A 282 -3.10 16.02 9.24
CA ALA A 282 -2.89 15.26 10.47
C ALA A 282 -3.49 15.97 11.69
N ARG A 283 -3.36 17.30 11.81
CA ARG A 283 -3.97 18.06 12.91
C ARG A 283 -5.49 18.04 12.85
N ARG A 284 -6.07 18.14 11.66
CA ARG A 284 -7.53 18.00 11.45
C ARG A 284 -8.02 16.59 11.78
N ALA A 285 -7.23 15.55 11.46
CA ALA A 285 -7.54 14.20 11.88
C ALA A 285 -7.57 14.08 13.41
N LEU A 286 -6.57 14.64 14.10
CA LEU A 286 -6.49 14.65 15.56
C LEU A 286 -7.59 15.49 16.25
N ALA A 287 -8.07 16.53 15.59
CA ALA A 287 -9.23 17.29 16.07
C ALA A 287 -10.54 16.48 16.00
N ARG A 288 -10.62 15.48 15.12
CA ARG A 288 -11.76 14.57 15.00
C ARG A 288 -11.60 13.32 15.87
N ASP A 289 -10.38 12.81 16.00
CA ASP A 289 -10.01 11.63 16.79
C ASP A 289 -8.56 11.79 17.28
N ASP A 290 -8.40 12.14 18.55
CA ASP A 290 -7.10 12.37 19.18
C ASP A 290 -6.31 11.06 19.41
N ALA A 291 -6.99 9.91 19.31
CA ALA A 291 -6.42 8.58 19.35
C ALA A 291 -6.04 8.05 17.95
N SER A 292 -5.91 8.92 16.93
CA SER A 292 -5.44 8.51 15.61
C SER A 292 -3.91 8.33 15.58
N ALA A 293 -3.44 7.08 15.77
CA ALA A 293 -2.01 6.73 15.69
C ALA A 293 -1.37 7.17 14.36
N LEU A 294 -2.08 6.99 13.25
CA LEU A 294 -1.60 7.38 11.91
C LEU A 294 -1.37 8.89 11.80
N ALA A 295 -2.25 9.72 12.38
CA ALA A 295 -2.08 11.17 12.35
C ALA A 295 -0.86 11.61 13.17
N TRP A 296 -0.67 11.04 14.36
CA TRP A 296 0.55 11.26 15.15
C TRP A 296 1.81 10.82 14.41
N ARG A 297 1.76 9.68 13.69
CA ARG A 297 2.86 9.19 12.84
C ARG A 297 3.20 10.16 11.71
N VAL A 298 2.20 10.76 11.06
CA VAL A 298 2.41 11.79 10.02
C VAL A 298 3.13 13.01 10.61
N LEU A 299 2.71 13.49 11.79
CA LEU A 299 3.37 14.62 12.45
C LEU A 299 4.84 14.33 12.79
N ALA A 300 5.16 13.11 13.23
CA ALA A 300 6.55 12.70 13.46
C ALA A 300 7.40 12.76 12.17
N TRP A 301 6.83 12.34 11.03
CA TRP A 301 7.53 12.41 9.75
C TRP A 301 7.67 13.86 9.25
N VAL A 302 6.64 14.70 9.43
CA VAL A 302 6.71 16.14 9.12
C VAL A 302 7.88 16.78 9.88
N ALA A 303 7.97 16.53 11.19
CA ALA A 303 9.07 17.02 12.03
C ALA A 303 10.43 16.54 11.52
N TRP A 304 10.57 15.25 11.22
CA TRP A 304 11.80 14.68 10.65
C TRP A 304 12.22 15.40 9.37
N TRP A 305 11.26 15.61 8.45
CA TRP A 305 11.52 16.28 7.18
C TRP A 305 11.99 17.72 7.38
N HIS A 306 11.33 18.48 8.26
CA HIS A 306 11.70 19.88 8.53
C HIS A 306 13.09 20.02 9.12
N VAL A 307 13.46 19.15 10.07
CA VAL A 307 14.80 19.16 10.65
C VAL A 307 15.83 18.80 9.59
N TYR A 308 15.58 17.77 8.77
CA TYR A 308 16.57 17.27 7.82
C TYR A 308 16.85 18.30 6.72
N HIS A 309 15.79 18.96 6.23
CA HIS A 309 15.83 19.97 5.18
C HIS A 309 16.12 21.39 5.70
N GLY A 310 16.28 21.59 7.01
CA GLY A 310 16.60 22.90 7.58
C GLY A 310 15.49 23.94 7.44
N THR A 311 14.23 23.50 7.37
CA THR A 311 13.07 24.39 7.19
C THR A 311 12.37 24.76 8.49
N THR A 312 12.82 24.21 9.63
CA THR A 312 12.35 24.61 10.96
C THR A 312 13.09 25.84 11.50
N ASP A 313 12.40 26.62 12.33
CA ASP A 313 12.97 27.76 13.07
C ASP A 313 13.76 27.30 14.31
N SER A 314 13.34 26.20 14.94
CA SER A 314 13.99 25.62 16.12
C SER A 314 14.11 24.10 16.00
N VAL A 315 15.34 23.64 15.79
CA VAL A 315 15.64 22.21 15.71
C VAL A 315 15.32 21.47 17.01
N PRO A 316 15.76 21.93 18.20
CA PRO A 316 15.45 21.23 19.45
C PRO A 316 13.94 21.06 19.67
N ASP A 317 13.15 22.11 19.43
CA ASP A 317 11.71 22.07 19.65
C ASP A 317 11.00 21.16 18.63
N THR A 318 11.46 21.17 17.38
CA THR A 318 10.89 20.31 16.33
C THR A 318 11.23 18.84 16.57
N LEU A 319 12.46 18.54 17.01
CA LEU A 319 12.85 17.19 17.41
C LEU A 319 12.03 16.71 18.61
N ALA A 320 11.89 17.53 19.66
CA ALA A 320 11.08 17.20 20.83
C ALA A 320 9.62 16.93 20.45
N THR A 321 9.02 17.79 19.62
CA THR A 321 7.64 17.64 19.13
C THR A 321 7.48 16.37 18.28
N GLY A 322 8.44 16.09 17.39
CA GLY A 322 8.42 14.87 16.56
C GLY A 322 8.55 13.59 17.39
N ILE A 323 9.43 13.58 18.40
CA ILE A 323 9.63 12.43 19.29
C ILE A 323 8.39 12.20 20.14
N ASP A 324 7.75 13.25 20.65
CA ASP A 324 6.46 13.14 21.37
C ASP A 324 5.38 12.58 20.45
N ALA A 325 5.24 13.10 19.24
CA ALA A 325 4.26 12.60 18.26
C ALA A 325 4.47 11.11 17.96
N ALA A 326 5.71 10.68 17.68
CA ALA A 326 6.00 9.27 17.44
C ALA A 326 5.74 8.41 18.69
N THR A 327 6.01 8.94 19.89
CA THR A 327 5.74 8.24 21.15
C THR A 327 4.24 8.05 21.39
N ARG A 328 3.41 9.06 21.10
CA ARG A 328 1.95 8.94 21.17
C ARG A 328 1.41 7.93 20.16
N ALA A 329 1.91 7.95 18.92
CA ALA A 329 1.55 6.96 17.91
C ALA A 329 1.81 5.53 18.40
N ILE A 330 2.98 5.27 19.00
CA ILE A 330 3.36 3.97 19.56
C ILE A 330 2.54 3.61 20.80
N ALA A 331 2.17 4.58 21.64
CA ALA A 331 1.34 4.33 22.81
C ALA A 331 -0.08 3.88 22.42
N ILE A 332 -0.62 4.46 21.34
CA ILE A 332 -1.93 4.10 20.79
C ILE A 332 -1.85 2.76 20.03
N GLU A 333 -0.83 2.59 19.20
CA GLU A 333 -0.60 1.38 18.40
C GLU A 333 0.83 0.85 18.62
N PRO A 334 1.06 0.02 19.65
CA PRO A 334 2.38 -0.51 19.99
C PRO A 334 3.01 -1.36 18.90
N THR A 335 2.20 -1.85 17.95
CA THR A 335 2.67 -2.68 16.84
C THR A 335 3.03 -1.89 15.57
N ASP A 336 2.95 -0.55 15.62
CA ASP A 336 3.33 0.32 14.50
C ASP A 336 4.86 0.44 14.35
N HIS A 337 5.43 -0.41 13.49
CA HIS A 337 6.86 -0.40 13.20
C HIS A 337 7.32 0.89 12.48
N GLN A 338 6.44 1.58 11.75
CA GLN A 338 6.79 2.82 11.04
C GLN A 338 6.90 3.99 12.02
N ALA A 339 6.00 4.09 12.99
CA ALA A 339 6.08 5.08 14.06
C ALA A 339 7.37 4.90 14.88
N ARG A 340 7.70 3.64 15.22
CA ARG A 340 8.96 3.32 15.91
C ARG A 340 10.20 3.63 15.07
N ARG A 341 10.18 3.35 13.76
CA ARG A 341 11.23 3.79 12.84
C ARG A 341 11.39 5.31 12.86
N LEU A 342 10.31 6.08 12.76
CA LEU A 342 10.37 7.55 12.74
C LEU A 342 10.90 8.12 14.05
N ARG A 343 10.49 7.56 15.20
CA ARG A 343 11.05 7.96 16.51
C ARG A 343 12.55 7.72 16.57
N ALA A 344 13.00 6.53 16.16
CA ALA A 344 14.41 6.19 16.08
C ALA A 344 15.20 7.19 15.22
N GLN A 345 14.67 7.53 14.05
CA GLN A 345 15.29 8.50 13.15
C GLN A 345 15.40 9.90 13.77
N LEU A 346 14.37 10.34 14.51
CA LEU A 346 14.41 11.61 15.22
C LEU A 346 15.44 11.61 16.35
N HIS A 347 15.58 10.53 17.12
CA HIS A 347 16.66 10.37 18.10
C HIS A 347 18.03 10.46 17.43
N LEU A 348 18.22 9.78 16.30
CA LEU A 348 19.47 9.80 15.54
C LEU A 348 19.80 11.19 14.99
N MET A 349 18.79 11.96 14.56
CA MET A 349 18.95 13.37 14.19
C MET A 349 19.27 14.28 15.37
N ASN A 350 18.84 13.90 16.58
CA ASN A 350 19.24 14.53 17.83
C ASN A 350 20.61 14.04 18.34
N GLN A 351 21.36 13.29 17.52
CA GLN A 351 22.64 12.67 17.85
C GLN A 351 22.58 11.67 19.03
N ASP A 352 21.38 11.23 19.40
CA ASP A 352 21.15 10.21 20.42
C ASP A 352 21.12 8.82 19.79
N VAL A 353 22.31 8.34 19.43
CA VAL A 353 22.51 7.01 18.82
C VAL A 353 22.09 5.89 19.78
N ALA A 354 22.29 6.09 21.08
CA ALA A 354 21.98 5.11 22.12
C ALA A 354 20.47 4.85 22.25
N ALA A 355 19.64 5.88 22.09
CA ALA A 355 18.18 5.71 22.02
C ALA A 355 17.72 5.24 20.63
N GLY A 356 18.30 5.78 19.56
CA GLY A 356 17.78 5.58 18.21
C GLY A 356 18.06 4.20 17.59
N LEU A 357 19.30 3.70 17.62
CA LEU A 357 19.64 2.44 16.94
C LEU A 357 18.87 1.22 17.47
N PRO A 358 18.72 1.01 18.80
CA PRO A 358 17.93 -0.11 19.32
C PRO A 358 16.48 -0.08 18.86
N GLU A 359 15.85 1.10 18.83
CA GLU A 359 14.48 1.25 18.34
C GLU A 359 14.34 0.93 16.85
N LEU A 360 15.33 1.32 16.04
CA LEU A 360 15.33 1.04 14.61
C LEU A 360 15.50 -0.46 14.32
N ARG A 361 16.35 -1.15 15.10
CA ARG A 361 16.48 -2.62 15.04
C ARG A 361 15.18 -3.30 15.43
N GLN A 362 14.54 -2.84 16.51
CA GLN A 362 13.26 -3.39 16.95
C GLN A 362 12.14 -3.15 15.92
N ALA A 363 12.11 -1.98 15.27
CA ALA A 363 11.18 -1.72 14.16
C ALA A 363 11.39 -2.73 13.01
N HIS A 364 12.64 -3.08 12.70
CA HIS A 364 12.96 -4.11 11.72
C HIS A 364 12.52 -5.52 12.16
N GLU A 365 12.72 -5.88 13.43
CA GLU A 365 12.27 -7.17 13.98
C GLU A 365 10.74 -7.32 13.94
N MET A 366 10.01 -6.22 14.20
CA MET A 366 8.54 -6.20 14.15
C MET A 366 8.03 -6.46 12.73
N ASN A 367 8.64 -5.83 11.73
CA ASN A 367 8.32 -6.08 10.32
C ASN A 367 9.59 -6.23 9.46
N PRO A 368 10.12 -7.45 9.34
CA PRO A 368 11.31 -7.71 8.51
C PRO A 368 11.05 -7.49 7.03
N ASN A 369 9.79 -7.49 6.58
CA ASN A 369 9.42 -7.35 5.19
C ASN A 369 9.41 -5.88 4.71
N CYS A 370 9.57 -4.90 5.61
CA CYS A 370 9.63 -3.49 5.25
C CYS A 370 11.03 -3.11 4.71
N ALA A 371 11.17 -3.05 3.38
CA ALA A 371 12.42 -2.70 2.69
C ALA A 371 12.95 -1.33 3.12
N VAL A 372 12.08 -0.32 3.25
CA VAL A 372 12.43 1.04 3.69
C VAL A 372 13.05 1.03 5.08
N THR A 373 12.45 0.30 6.04
CA THR A 373 12.99 0.20 7.41
C THR A 373 14.38 -0.43 7.41
N LEU A 374 14.60 -1.47 6.61
CA LEU A 374 15.89 -2.12 6.48
C LEU A 374 16.96 -1.20 5.86
N CYS A 375 16.60 -0.43 4.83
CA CYS A 375 17.48 0.60 4.25
C CYS A 375 17.86 1.67 5.27
N TRP A 376 16.89 2.14 6.05
CA TRP A 376 17.14 3.11 7.11
C TRP A 376 18.03 2.53 8.23
N LEU A 377 17.82 1.27 8.62
CA LEU A 377 18.74 0.61 9.55
C LEU A 377 20.16 0.57 8.98
N GLY A 378 20.30 0.21 7.70
CA GLY A 378 21.60 0.15 7.03
C GLY A 378 22.35 1.49 7.02
N ILE A 379 21.70 2.59 6.63
CA ILE A 379 22.34 3.92 6.69
C ILE A 379 22.74 4.29 8.12
N TYR A 380 21.87 4.12 9.11
CA TYR A 380 22.18 4.58 10.47
C TYR A 380 23.24 3.72 11.18
N GLU A 381 23.33 2.43 10.89
CA GLU A 381 24.48 1.60 11.30
C GLU A 381 25.77 2.13 10.66
N ALA A 382 25.75 2.36 9.34
CA ALA A 382 26.93 2.75 8.60
C ALA A 382 27.48 4.13 9.01
N ILE A 383 26.63 5.15 9.01
CA ILE A 383 27.06 6.52 9.30
C ILE A 383 27.48 6.70 10.76
N ASN A 384 27.13 5.78 11.66
CA ASN A 384 27.54 5.82 13.07
C ASN A 384 28.70 4.86 13.41
N GLY A 385 29.35 4.27 12.40
CA GLY A 385 30.62 3.55 12.57
C GLY A 385 30.61 2.08 12.15
N ASN A 386 29.44 1.50 11.86
CA ASN A 386 29.28 0.09 11.51
C ASN A 386 29.01 -0.09 10.02
N ALA A 387 29.88 0.47 9.16
CA ALA A 387 29.66 0.48 7.71
C ALA A 387 29.68 -0.92 7.08
N ASP A 388 30.47 -1.83 7.64
CA ASP A 388 30.54 -3.26 7.31
C ASP A 388 29.20 -3.98 7.53
N ILE A 389 28.42 -3.57 8.53
CA ILE A 389 27.07 -4.08 8.78
C ILE A 389 26.03 -3.29 7.96
N GLY A 390 26.14 -1.97 7.96
CA GLY A 390 25.12 -1.08 7.42
C GLY A 390 24.95 -1.14 5.90
N VAL A 391 26.06 -1.24 5.15
CA VAL A 391 26.00 -1.34 3.67
C VAL A 391 25.25 -2.60 3.21
N PRO A 392 25.60 -3.82 3.68
CA PRO A 392 24.85 -5.03 3.31
C PRO A 392 23.36 -4.97 3.63
N LEU A 393 22.97 -4.35 4.75
CA LEU A 393 21.56 -4.17 5.12
C LEU A 393 20.85 -3.24 4.12
N ALA A 394 21.44 -2.09 3.80
CA ALA A 394 20.86 -1.16 2.84
C ALA A 394 20.72 -1.77 1.44
N GLU A 395 21.72 -2.51 0.97
CA GLU A 395 21.61 -3.24 -0.30
C GLU A 395 20.53 -4.32 -0.26
N ALA A 396 20.42 -5.04 0.86
CA ALA A 396 19.39 -6.06 1.03
C ALA A 396 17.99 -5.44 0.97
N GLY A 397 17.77 -4.25 1.52
CA GLY A 397 16.52 -3.52 1.40
C GLY A 397 16.15 -3.23 -0.06
N ILE A 398 17.08 -2.68 -0.85
CA ILE A 398 16.85 -2.41 -2.28
C ILE A 398 16.59 -3.71 -3.07
N ARG A 399 17.34 -4.79 -2.78
CA ARG A 399 17.13 -6.08 -3.45
C ARG A 399 15.76 -6.71 -3.14
N ARG A 400 15.19 -6.44 -1.96
CA ARG A 400 13.88 -6.99 -1.55
C ARG A 400 12.72 -6.32 -2.28
N SER A 401 12.82 -5.03 -2.57
CA SER A 401 11.79 -4.26 -3.27
C SER A 401 12.42 -3.42 -4.39
N PRO A 402 12.85 -4.05 -5.51
CA PRO A 402 13.61 -3.37 -6.56
C PRO A 402 12.80 -2.36 -7.36
N ARG A 403 11.46 -2.38 -7.24
CA ARG A 403 10.50 -1.44 -7.87
C ARG A 403 9.63 -0.72 -6.84
N ASP A 404 10.17 -0.55 -5.63
CA ASP A 404 9.47 0.14 -4.56
C ASP A 404 9.11 1.59 -4.96
N PRO A 405 7.91 2.09 -4.64
CA PRO A 405 7.59 3.52 -4.80
C PRO A 405 8.58 4.46 -4.07
N ALA A 406 9.20 4.01 -2.98
CA ALA A 406 10.21 4.75 -2.22
C ALA A 406 11.66 4.42 -2.64
N ARG A 407 11.87 3.79 -3.80
CA ARG A 407 13.21 3.36 -4.25
C ARG A 407 14.24 4.47 -4.28
N GLY A 408 13.86 5.69 -4.69
CA GLY A 408 14.79 6.82 -4.72
C GLY A 408 15.34 7.20 -3.34
N SER A 409 14.51 7.17 -2.29
CA SER A 409 14.98 7.46 -0.92
C SER A 409 15.81 6.30 -0.37
N MET A 410 15.48 5.06 -0.70
CA MET A 410 16.31 3.89 -0.38
C MET A 410 17.69 3.94 -1.04
N LEU A 411 17.79 4.38 -2.30
CA LEU A 411 19.07 4.61 -2.97
C LEU A 411 19.90 5.69 -2.29
N CYS A 412 19.26 6.76 -1.82
CA CYS A 412 19.96 7.77 -1.02
C CYS A 412 20.50 7.19 0.29
N ALA A 413 19.71 6.34 0.97
CA ALA A 413 20.14 5.67 2.19
C ALA A 413 21.36 4.77 1.94
N LEU A 414 21.34 3.94 0.90
CA LEU A 414 22.49 3.15 0.49
C LEU A 414 23.69 4.03 0.15
N GLY A 415 23.48 5.13 -0.58
CA GLY A 415 24.55 6.04 -0.94
C GLY A 415 25.26 6.65 0.27
N PHE A 416 24.51 7.10 1.28
CA PHE A 416 25.10 7.59 2.53
C PHE A 416 25.84 6.48 3.29
N ALA A 417 25.32 5.25 3.27
CA ALA A 417 26.03 4.10 3.84
C ALA A 417 27.37 3.84 3.12
N GLN A 418 27.38 3.90 1.78
CA GLN A 418 28.60 3.77 0.98
C GLN A 418 29.58 4.93 1.24
N PHE A 419 29.08 6.15 1.46
CA PHE A 419 29.93 7.29 1.82
C PHE A 419 30.59 7.09 3.20
N ALA A 420 29.85 6.51 4.15
CA ALA A 420 30.41 6.13 5.45
C ALA A 420 31.51 5.07 5.28
N ALA A 421 31.31 4.10 4.37
CA ALA A 421 32.30 3.09 3.99
C ALA A 421 33.46 3.62 3.11
N ARG A 422 33.51 4.93 2.82
CA ARG A 422 34.48 5.59 1.91
C ARG A 422 34.46 5.06 0.47
N ASN A 423 33.37 4.41 0.05
CA ASN A 423 33.19 3.98 -1.32
C ASN A 423 32.51 5.08 -2.16
N TYR A 424 33.27 6.13 -2.49
CA TYR A 424 32.73 7.31 -3.17
C TYR A 424 32.21 7.03 -4.58
N ALA A 425 32.74 6.01 -5.26
CA ALA A 425 32.23 5.56 -6.55
C ALA A 425 30.80 5.02 -6.42
N ALA A 426 30.58 4.07 -5.50
CA ALA A 426 29.24 3.56 -5.23
C ALA A 426 28.29 4.64 -4.67
N THR A 427 28.80 5.60 -3.90
CA THR A 427 28.02 6.77 -3.47
C THR A 427 27.51 7.58 -4.68
N ALA A 428 28.37 7.85 -5.66
CA ALA A 428 28.01 8.59 -6.87
C ALA A 428 26.99 7.82 -7.72
N GLU A 429 27.19 6.51 -7.91
CA GLU A 429 26.23 5.64 -8.62
C GLU A 429 24.84 5.65 -7.96
N CYS A 430 24.79 5.57 -6.62
CA CYS A 430 23.53 5.67 -5.88
C CYS A 430 22.86 7.04 -6.05
N ALA A 431 23.64 8.13 -6.05
CA ALA A 431 23.12 9.48 -6.26
C ALA A 431 22.56 9.67 -7.67
N GLU A 432 23.26 9.19 -8.70
CA GLU A 432 22.80 9.24 -10.09
C GLU A 432 21.54 8.39 -10.30
N ALA A 433 21.50 7.18 -9.74
CA ALA A 433 20.32 6.32 -9.79
C ALA A 433 19.12 6.96 -9.07
N ALA A 434 19.33 7.62 -7.93
CA ALA A 434 18.25 8.30 -7.21
C ALA A 434 17.75 9.55 -7.95
N LEU A 435 18.64 10.28 -8.65
CA LEU A 435 18.26 11.39 -9.52
C LEU A 435 17.43 10.93 -10.74
N ALA A 436 17.66 9.71 -11.24
CA ALA A 436 16.85 9.15 -12.31
C ALA A 436 15.39 8.92 -11.87
N GLU A 437 15.16 8.58 -10.60
CA GLU A 437 13.82 8.43 -10.00
C GLU A 437 13.17 9.80 -9.68
N SER A 438 13.99 10.79 -9.30
CA SER A 438 13.53 12.14 -8.98
C SER A 438 14.56 13.17 -9.42
N ALA A 439 14.37 13.71 -10.62
CA ALA A 439 15.35 14.59 -11.26
C ALA A 439 15.76 15.79 -10.39
N ASN A 440 14.85 16.33 -9.57
CA ASN A 440 15.11 17.46 -8.67
C ASN A 440 15.13 17.08 -7.18
N GLY A 441 15.37 15.80 -6.87
CA GLY A 441 15.55 15.36 -5.49
C GLY A 441 16.76 16.04 -4.84
N THR A 442 16.58 16.67 -3.69
CA THR A 442 17.67 17.45 -3.06
C THR A 442 18.66 16.59 -2.30
N THR A 443 18.20 15.52 -1.65
CA THR A 443 19.06 14.52 -1.01
C THR A 443 20.05 13.87 -2.00
N PRO A 444 19.62 13.36 -3.17
CA PRO A 444 20.54 12.88 -4.19
C PRO A 444 21.60 13.90 -4.62
N LEU A 445 21.24 15.19 -4.72
CA LEU A 445 22.19 16.25 -5.08
C LEU A 445 23.23 16.50 -3.97
N ILE A 446 22.82 16.49 -2.70
CA ILE A 446 23.75 16.57 -1.55
C ILE A 446 24.73 15.38 -1.61
N LEU A 447 24.20 14.18 -1.82
CA LEU A 447 24.97 12.94 -1.90
C LEU A 447 25.98 12.96 -3.04
N GLY A 448 25.54 13.33 -4.25
CA GLY A 448 26.41 13.47 -5.41
C GLY A 448 27.51 14.52 -5.19
N THR A 449 27.15 15.66 -4.57
CA THR A 449 28.11 16.73 -4.26
C THR A 449 29.29 16.21 -3.42
N ILE A 450 29.03 15.49 -2.33
CA ILE A 450 30.10 14.94 -1.48
C ILE A 450 30.83 13.77 -2.17
N ALA A 451 30.13 12.95 -2.96
CA ALA A 451 30.73 11.83 -3.68
C ALA A 451 31.76 12.30 -4.72
N TYR A 452 31.41 13.32 -5.52
CA TYR A 452 32.29 13.84 -6.56
C TYR A 452 33.56 14.48 -5.99
N VAL A 453 33.50 15.11 -4.82
CA VAL A 453 34.73 15.58 -4.13
C VAL A 453 35.60 14.40 -3.67
N GLY A 454 34.98 13.36 -3.12
CA GLY A 454 35.67 12.11 -2.77
C GLY A 454 36.38 11.46 -3.97
N LEU A 455 35.78 11.55 -5.16
CA LEU A 455 36.37 11.08 -6.42
C LEU A 455 37.36 12.06 -7.08
N GLY A 456 37.56 13.25 -6.52
CA GLY A 456 38.41 14.29 -7.12
C GLY A 456 37.78 15.04 -8.31
N GLN A 457 36.50 14.82 -8.59
CA GLN A 457 35.74 15.47 -9.66
C GLN A 457 35.17 16.82 -9.19
N ILE A 458 36.04 17.79 -8.91
CA ILE A 458 35.67 19.05 -8.22
C ILE A 458 34.71 19.91 -9.05
N GLU A 459 34.89 19.99 -10.37
CA GLU A 459 34.00 20.78 -11.23
C GLU A 459 32.58 20.24 -11.21
N LYS A 460 32.42 18.91 -11.31
CA LYS A 460 31.12 18.22 -11.24
C LYS A 460 30.48 18.39 -9.86
N ALA A 461 31.28 18.35 -8.79
CA ALA A 461 30.81 18.66 -7.44
C ALA A 461 30.27 20.08 -7.32
N ALA A 462 31.01 21.07 -7.83
CA ALA A 462 30.61 22.49 -7.79
C ALA A 462 29.37 22.80 -8.63
N GLU A 463 29.20 22.12 -9.78
CA GLU A 463 27.95 22.19 -10.55
C GLU A 463 26.75 21.63 -9.77
N THR A 464 26.93 20.44 -9.19
CA THR A 464 25.88 19.78 -8.39
C THR A 464 25.52 20.61 -7.16
N PHE A 465 26.51 21.18 -6.48
CA PHE A 465 26.34 22.12 -5.36
C PHE A 465 25.50 23.34 -5.77
N ARG A 466 25.84 24.00 -6.89
CA ARG A 466 25.07 25.16 -7.39
C ARG A 466 23.63 24.79 -7.71
N ARG A 467 23.37 23.55 -8.14
CA ARG A 467 22.01 23.07 -8.38
C ARG A 467 21.22 22.93 -7.08
N VAL A 468 21.77 22.29 -6.05
CA VAL A 468 21.07 22.18 -4.75
C VAL A 468 20.94 23.54 -4.05
N GLN A 469 21.90 24.45 -4.16
CA GLN A 469 21.82 25.81 -3.62
C GLN A 469 20.64 26.61 -4.20
N ARG A 470 20.31 26.41 -5.47
CA ARG A 470 19.15 27.05 -6.11
C ARG A 470 17.81 26.47 -5.64
N ILE A 471 17.77 25.15 -5.40
CA ILE A 471 16.52 24.45 -5.06
C ILE A 471 16.23 24.54 -3.55
N ALA A 472 17.25 24.38 -2.71
CA ALA A 472 17.14 24.21 -1.27
C ALA A 472 18.22 24.98 -0.50
N PRO A 473 18.19 26.33 -0.51
CA PRO A 473 19.21 27.15 0.13
C PRO A 473 19.35 26.88 1.63
N LYS A 474 18.24 26.69 2.37
CA LYS A 474 18.31 26.41 3.82
C LYS A 474 18.92 25.04 4.15
N LEU A 475 18.72 24.04 3.28
CA LEU A 475 19.40 22.75 3.41
C LEU A 475 20.91 22.92 3.23
N VAL A 476 21.34 23.71 2.25
CA VAL A 476 22.77 24.00 2.04
C VAL A 476 23.37 24.73 3.24
N GLU A 477 22.69 25.75 3.77
CA GLU A 477 23.11 26.45 5.00
C GLU A 477 23.26 25.48 6.18
N ALA A 478 22.28 24.57 6.37
CA ALA A 478 22.34 23.55 7.41
C ALA A 478 23.59 22.66 7.25
N ARG A 479 23.88 22.19 6.03
CA ARG A 479 25.06 21.33 5.76
C ARG A 479 26.38 22.07 5.91
N LEU A 480 26.45 23.34 5.50
CA LEU A 480 27.64 24.20 5.68
C LEU A 480 27.90 24.57 7.15
N SER A 481 26.85 24.62 7.99
CA SER A 481 27.00 24.78 9.45
C SER A 481 27.46 23.52 10.18
N GLY A 482 27.63 22.39 9.47
CA GLY A 482 28.08 21.13 10.04
C GLY A 482 26.94 20.20 10.51
N ARG A 483 25.67 20.52 10.20
CA ARG A 483 24.54 19.66 10.54
C ARG A 483 24.40 18.53 9.52
N TRP A 484 24.71 17.30 9.94
CA TRP A 484 24.59 16.08 9.13
C TRP A 484 23.93 14.95 9.93
N LEU A 485 23.56 13.85 9.25
CA LEU A 485 22.79 12.73 9.81
C LEU A 485 23.56 11.81 10.80
N SER A 486 24.76 12.18 11.24
CA SER A 486 25.66 11.29 11.99
C SER A 486 26.19 11.94 13.27
N ALA A 487 26.48 11.13 14.28
CA ALA A 487 27.26 11.53 15.45
C ALA A 487 28.75 11.13 15.34
N ASN A 488 29.13 10.38 14.31
CA ASN A 488 30.50 9.90 14.10
C ASN A 488 31.42 11.06 13.63
N PRO A 489 32.48 11.40 14.38
CA PRO A 489 33.35 12.54 14.05
C PRO A 489 34.03 12.41 12.68
N ASP A 490 34.49 11.22 12.31
CA ASP A 490 35.17 10.96 11.03
C ASP A 490 34.20 11.20 9.85
N TYR A 491 32.98 10.68 9.93
CA TYR A 491 31.94 10.94 8.94
C TYR A 491 31.65 12.44 8.80
N LEU A 492 31.45 13.12 9.94
CA LEU A 492 31.11 14.55 9.99
C LEU A 492 32.21 15.41 9.37
N THR A 493 33.47 15.16 9.73
CA THR A 493 34.63 15.88 9.18
C THR A 493 34.69 15.72 7.66
N ARG A 494 34.53 14.50 7.14
CA ARG A 494 34.53 14.27 5.68
C ARG A 494 33.38 14.98 4.99
N ALA A 495 32.15 14.73 5.43
CA ALA A 495 30.96 15.28 4.80
C ALA A 495 30.99 16.82 4.78
N HIS A 496 31.35 17.45 5.90
CA HIS A 496 31.47 18.90 6.02
C HIS A 496 32.60 19.46 5.14
N THR A 497 33.79 18.84 5.16
CA THR A 497 34.93 19.30 4.37
C THR A 497 34.65 19.19 2.88
N PHE A 498 34.12 18.04 2.43
CA PHE A 498 33.82 17.81 1.03
C PHE A 498 32.76 18.79 0.52
N PHE A 499 31.73 19.04 1.32
CA PHE A 499 30.69 19.99 0.95
C PHE A 499 31.22 21.44 0.88
N ARG A 500 32.14 21.83 1.77
CA ARG A 500 32.82 23.14 1.70
C ARG A 500 33.72 23.28 0.47
N ILE A 501 34.41 22.21 0.06
CA ILE A 501 35.22 22.20 -1.18
C ILE A 501 34.32 22.45 -2.38
N ALA A 502 33.20 21.74 -2.49
CA ALA A 502 32.24 21.95 -3.59
C ALA A 502 31.64 23.36 -3.61
N ALA A 503 31.53 24.01 -2.44
CA ALA A 503 31.10 25.40 -2.31
C ALA A 503 32.21 26.44 -2.62
N GLY A 504 33.46 26.02 -2.82
CA GLY A 504 34.62 26.92 -2.97
C GLY A 504 35.09 27.57 -1.67
N LEU A 505 34.65 27.05 -0.51
CA LEU A 505 34.99 27.56 0.83
C LEU A 505 36.18 26.83 1.47
N ALA A 506 36.73 25.85 0.77
CA ALA A 506 37.92 25.11 1.18
C ALA A 506 38.72 24.69 -0.08
N PRO A 507 40.06 24.64 0.00
CA PRO A 507 40.89 24.20 -1.12
C PRO A 507 40.70 22.69 -1.38
N PRO A 508 40.76 22.22 -2.65
CA PRO A 508 40.59 20.80 -2.99
C PRO A 508 41.53 19.86 -2.24
N GLN A 509 42.74 20.31 -1.92
CA GLN A 509 43.77 19.54 -1.18
C GLN A 509 43.31 19.14 0.23
N ALA A 510 42.32 19.84 0.81
CA ALA A 510 41.76 19.46 2.10
C ALA A 510 41.04 18.10 2.06
N ALA A 511 40.70 17.58 0.87
CA ALA A 511 40.13 16.24 0.72
C ALA A 511 41.19 15.12 0.75
N ASP A 512 42.47 15.40 0.49
CA ASP A 512 43.46 14.35 0.23
C ASP A 512 43.72 13.46 1.46
N ALA A 513 43.70 14.03 2.66
CA ALA A 513 43.82 13.27 3.92
C ALA A 513 42.51 12.59 4.37
N LEU A 514 41.40 12.87 3.68
CA LEU A 514 40.05 12.47 4.04
C LEU A 514 39.41 11.48 3.04
N ARG A 515 40.06 11.23 1.91
CA ARG A 515 39.65 10.26 0.88
C ARG A 515 39.90 8.81 1.29
#